data_AF-A0A7J3TN19-F1
#
_entry.id   AF-A0A7J3TN19-F1
#
_cell.length_a   1.000
_cell.length_b   1.000
_cell.length_c   1.000
_cell.angle_alpha   90.00
_cell.angle_beta   90.00
_cell.angle_gamma   90.00
#
_symmetry.space_group_name_H-M   'P 1'
#
loop_
_entity.id
_entity.type
_entity.pdbx_description
1 polymer ?
#
loop_
_entity_poly.entity_id
_entity_poly.type
_entity_poly.pdbx_seq_one_letter_code
_entity_poly.pdbx_strand_id
1 'polypeptide(L)'
;MELNTLLLPMGIIPSLFVLYFIVGRYEGRFREKLVFLAFIVGFVIGVIIYAIEGMIVYPIVSEAPYIDIILLFSFIFSFLEQIAKFAALNHPKMNDEGVPIYGGTFGLGFSSVFAPLLFGKTIEITFENIPLITIPFAVILINCSTGILIGVGIKRVMKIKYFVLSLLISFLMWVSLLIAIIYSISWNTLLSMIFSIYLLLFSIIIFAVTYKEQLPFGMLSRREIRQGML
;
A
#
# COMPACT_ATOMS: atom_id res chain seq x y z
N MET A 1 -20.66 -21.45 2.90
CA MET A 1 -20.47 -20.17 2.19
C MET A 1 -19.11 -20.24 1.55
N GLU A 2 -19.02 -20.10 0.22
CA GLU A 2 -17.73 -20.27 -0.49
C GLU A 2 -16.71 -19.24 0.02
N LEU A 3 -15.55 -19.71 0.48
CA LEU A 3 -14.52 -18.85 1.08
C LEU A 3 -14.06 -17.73 0.14
N ASN A 4 -14.21 -17.94 -1.17
CA ASN A 4 -13.97 -16.94 -2.22
C ASN A 4 -14.78 -15.64 -2.01
N THR A 5 -15.96 -15.72 -1.39
CA THR A 5 -16.81 -14.54 -1.09
C THR A 5 -16.29 -13.71 0.09
N LEU A 6 -15.43 -14.26 0.96
CA LEU A 6 -14.87 -13.56 2.12
C LEU A 6 -13.58 -12.77 1.81
N LEU A 7 -12.96 -13.01 0.64
CA LEU A 7 -11.70 -12.38 0.25
C LEU A 7 -11.83 -10.88 -0.03
N LEU A 8 -12.95 -10.46 -0.64
CA LEU A 8 -13.26 -9.05 -0.87
C LEU A 8 -13.43 -8.26 0.44
N PRO A 9 -14.27 -8.75 1.39
CA PRO A 9 -14.35 -8.17 2.73
C PRO A 9 -12.99 -8.05 3.45
N MET A 10 -12.08 -9.03 3.29
CA MET A 10 -10.76 -9.01 3.92
C MET A 10 -9.84 -7.89 3.44
N GLY A 11 -10.03 -7.36 2.23
CA GLY A 11 -9.29 -6.19 1.77
C GLY A 11 -10.00 -4.88 2.10
N ILE A 12 -11.30 -4.81 1.82
CA ILE A 12 -12.09 -3.58 1.94
C ILE A 12 -12.32 -3.18 3.40
N ILE A 13 -12.73 -4.11 4.27
CA ILE A 13 -13.08 -3.78 5.66
C ILE A 13 -11.85 -3.24 6.42
N PRO A 14 -10.67 -3.88 6.38
CA PRO A 14 -9.49 -3.32 7.05
C PRO A 14 -9.04 -1.99 6.45
N SER A 15 -9.17 -1.82 5.12
CA SER A 15 -8.84 -0.54 4.47
C SER A 15 -9.73 0.60 4.96
N LEU A 16 -11.04 0.36 5.11
CA LEU A 16 -11.98 1.34 5.66
C LEU A 16 -11.74 1.59 7.15
N PHE A 17 -11.37 0.56 7.91
CA PHE A 17 -11.01 0.71 9.32
C PHE A 17 -9.78 1.61 9.52
N VAL A 18 -8.72 1.40 8.72
CA VAL A 18 -7.54 2.26 8.72
C VAL A 18 -7.88 3.67 8.26
N LEU A 19 -8.75 3.82 7.26
CA LEU A 19 -9.22 5.11 6.78
C LEU A 19 -9.90 5.89 7.91
N TYR A 20 -10.83 5.26 8.63
CA TYR A 20 -11.53 5.86 9.77
C TYR A 20 -10.54 6.41 10.81
N PHE A 21 -9.50 5.63 11.12
CA PHE A 21 -8.48 6.04 12.08
C PHE A 21 -7.67 7.27 11.65
N ILE A 22 -7.34 7.37 10.36
CA ILE A 22 -6.55 8.47 9.81
C ILE A 22 -7.38 9.74 9.66
N VAL A 23 -8.63 9.60 9.22
CA VAL A 23 -9.55 10.70 8.95
C VAL A 23 -10.04 11.35 10.25
N GLY A 24 -10.41 10.53 11.25
CA GLY A 24 -11.07 11.01 12.47
C GLY A 24 -10.28 12.04 13.29
N ARG A 25 -8.94 12.07 13.17
CA ARG A 25 -8.10 13.05 13.90
C ARG A 25 -8.04 14.43 13.22
N TYR A 26 -8.45 14.53 11.96
CA TYR A 26 -8.23 15.73 11.14
C TYR A 26 -9.50 16.25 10.46
N GLU A 27 -10.67 15.90 11.00
CA GLU A 27 -11.96 16.36 10.48
C GLU A 27 -11.97 17.88 10.26
N GLY A 28 -12.57 18.29 9.13
CA GLY A 28 -12.63 19.70 8.72
C GLY A 28 -11.38 20.25 8.00
N ARG A 29 -10.26 19.52 7.95
CA ARG A 29 -9.03 19.96 7.22
C ARG A 29 -8.95 19.46 5.77
N PHE A 30 -9.90 18.65 5.33
CA PHE A 30 -9.92 18.05 4.01
C PHE A 30 -11.35 18.03 3.46
N ARG A 31 -11.48 17.85 2.14
CA ARG A 31 -12.77 17.72 1.46
C ARG A 31 -13.16 16.25 1.42
N GLU A 32 -14.21 15.87 2.14
CA GLU A 32 -14.72 14.50 2.21
C GLU A 32 -14.98 13.87 0.83
N LYS A 33 -15.53 14.67 -0.10
CA LYS A 33 -15.74 14.23 -1.49
C LYS A 33 -14.45 13.78 -2.18
N LEU A 34 -13.32 14.42 -1.87
CA LEU A 34 -12.01 14.04 -2.42
C LEU A 34 -11.42 12.82 -1.72
N VAL A 35 -11.68 12.61 -0.43
CA VAL A 35 -11.33 11.37 0.27
C VAL A 35 -12.02 10.19 -0.40
N PHE A 36 -13.34 10.28 -0.59
CA PHE A 36 -14.11 9.24 -1.24
C PHE A 36 -13.66 9.00 -2.70
N LEU A 37 -13.45 10.07 -3.46
CA LEU A 37 -12.95 9.96 -4.83
C LEU A 37 -11.56 9.32 -4.89
N ALA A 38 -10.64 9.72 -4.00
CA ALA A 38 -9.29 9.15 -3.94
C ALA A 38 -9.35 7.64 -3.64
N PHE A 39 -10.25 7.21 -2.75
CA PHE A 39 -10.46 5.78 -2.47
C PHE A 39 -10.92 5.02 -3.71
N ILE A 40 -11.95 5.51 -4.43
CA ILE A 40 -12.47 4.86 -5.64
C ILE A 40 -11.41 4.82 -6.74
N VAL A 41 -10.72 5.93 -6.98
CA VAL A 41 -9.68 5.98 -8.02
C VAL A 41 -8.55 5.01 -7.65
N GLY A 42 -8.15 4.98 -6.38
CA GLY A 42 -7.19 4.00 -5.87
C GLY A 42 -7.66 2.57 -6.13
N PHE A 43 -8.91 2.23 -5.79
CA PHE A 43 -9.51 0.93 -6.03
C PHE A 43 -9.45 0.53 -7.51
N VAL A 44 -9.92 1.38 -8.43
CA VAL A 44 -9.93 1.09 -9.87
C VAL A 44 -8.52 0.89 -10.41
N ILE A 45 -7.58 1.77 -10.04
CA ILE A 45 -6.19 1.65 -10.44
C ILE A 45 -5.55 0.40 -9.85
N GLY A 46 -5.88 0.04 -8.61
CA GLY A 46 -5.45 -1.18 -7.93
C GLY A 46 -5.88 -2.43 -8.66
N VAL A 47 -7.15 -2.51 -9.09
CA VAL A 47 -7.64 -3.64 -9.91
C VAL A 47 -6.79 -3.80 -11.16
N ILE A 48 -6.52 -2.71 -11.87
CA ILE A 48 -5.78 -2.75 -13.14
C ILE A 48 -4.32 -3.18 -12.89
N ILE A 49 -3.64 -2.53 -11.95
CA ILE A 49 -2.22 -2.79 -11.67
C ILE A 49 -2.04 -4.21 -11.13
N TYR A 50 -2.76 -4.61 -10.08
CA TYR A 50 -2.60 -5.95 -9.52
C TYR A 50 -3.05 -7.07 -10.47
N ALA A 51 -3.99 -6.81 -11.40
CA ALA A 51 -4.30 -7.77 -12.45
C ALA A 51 -3.11 -7.97 -13.41
N ILE A 52 -2.47 -6.88 -13.84
CA ILE A 52 -1.26 -6.93 -14.69
C ILE A 52 -0.14 -7.65 -13.95
N GLU A 53 0.11 -7.30 -12.69
CA GLU A 53 1.16 -7.90 -11.87
C GLU A 53 0.89 -9.39 -11.64
N GLY A 54 -0.35 -9.78 -11.30
CA GLY A 54 -0.74 -11.18 -11.14
C GLY A 54 -0.55 -12.00 -12.41
N MET A 55 -0.90 -11.45 -13.58
CA MET A 55 -0.71 -12.10 -14.89
C MET A 55 0.78 -12.32 -15.23
N ILE A 56 1.66 -11.41 -14.79
CA ILE A 56 3.10 -11.47 -15.09
C ILE A 56 3.84 -12.35 -14.07
N VAL A 57 3.51 -12.25 -12.78
CA VAL A 57 4.22 -12.94 -11.69
C VAL A 57 3.92 -14.43 -11.68
N TYR A 58 2.66 -14.82 -11.88
CA TYR A 58 2.23 -16.22 -11.70
C TYR A 58 2.99 -17.23 -12.59
N PRO A 59 3.21 -16.96 -13.90
CA PRO A 59 4.00 -17.84 -14.76
C PRO A 59 5.49 -17.87 -14.43
N ILE A 60 6.04 -16.75 -13.95
CA ILE A 60 7.49 -16.59 -13.74
C ILE A 60 7.93 -17.27 -12.44
N VAL A 61 7.09 -17.21 -11.40
CA VAL A 61 7.34 -17.83 -10.10
C VAL A 61 7.30 -19.36 -10.16
N SER A 62 6.60 -19.94 -11.13
CA SER A 62 6.39 -21.39 -11.22
C SER A 62 7.52 -22.16 -11.90
N GLU A 63 8.43 -21.50 -12.64
CA GLU A 63 9.46 -22.20 -13.45
C GLU A 63 10.87 -22.19 -12.84
N ALA A 64 11.30 -21.12 -12.14
CA ALA A 64 12.45 -21.09 -11.22
C ALA A 64 12.68 -19.65 -10.69
N PRO A 65 12.77 -19.43 -9.37
CA PRO A 65 12.98 -18.09 -8.82
C PRO A 65 14.46 -17.67 -8.89
N TYR A 66 14.84 -16.91 -9.90
CA TYR A 66 16.11 -16.20 -9.91
C TYR A 66 16.00 -14.90 -9.07
N ILE A 67 16.97 -14.65 -8.20
CA ILE A 67 17.00 -13.44 -7.34
C ILE A 67 16.91 -12.17 -8.19
N ASP A 68 17.59 -12.14 -9.33
CA ASP A 68 17.62 -10.99 -10.25
C ASP A 68 16.21 -10.64 -10.76
N ILE A 69 15.38 -11.67 -11.02
CA ILE A 69 14.00 -11.53 -11.47
C ILE A 69 13.13 -10.95 -10.35
N ILE A 70 13.29 -11.44 -9.12
CA ILE A 70 12.56 -10.93 -7.95
C ILE A 70 12.86 -9.44 -7.75
N LEU A 71 14.14 -9.05 -7.83
CA LEU A 71 14.55 -7.65 -7.65
C LEU A 71 14.03 -6.78 -8.80
N LEU A 72 14.13 -7.22 -10.05
CA LEU A 72 13.63 -6.47 -11.20
C LEU A 72 12.13 -6.22 -11.12
N PHE A 73 11.32 -7.25 -10.87
CA PHE A 73 9.87 -7.09 -10.78
C PHE A 73 9.45 -6.30 -9.56
N SER A 74 10.11 -6.48 -8.41
CA SER A 74 9.84 -5.67 -7.22
C SER A 74 10.06 -4.18 -7.49
N PHE A 75 11.10 -3.84 -8.27
CA PHE A 75 11.36 -2.46 -8.66
C PHE A 75 10.29 -1.94 -9.62
N ILE A 76 9.93 -2.71 -10.65
CA ILE A 76 8.91 -2.32 -11.64
C ILE A 76 7.56 -2.09 -10.97
N PHE A 77 7.10 -3.01 -10.12
CA PHE A 77 5.82 -2.91 -9.42
C PHE A 77 5.81 -1.75 -8.43
N SER A 78 6.85 -1.62 -7.61
CA SER A 78 7.00 -0.47 -6.73
C SER A 78 6.95 0.85 -7.50
N PHE A 79 7.66 0.94 -8.63
CA PHE A 79 7.67 2.13 -9.47
C PHE A 79 6.29 2.44 -10.06
N LEU A 80 5.60 1.42 -10.57
CA LEU A 80 4.25 1.55 -11.15
C LEU A 80 3.22 1.99 -10.10
N GLU A 81 3.24 1.40 -8.91
CA GLU A 81 2.39 1.80 -7.79
C GLU A 81 2.64 3.26 -7.38
N GLN A 82 3.91 3.63 -7.21
CA GLN A 82 4.26 4.97 -6.74
C GLN A 82 3.99 6.04 -7.80
N ILE A 83 4.23 5.76 -9.09
CA ILE A 83 3.96 6.73 -10.16
C ILE A 83 2.46 6.93 -10.34
N ALA A 84 1.64 5.89 -10.18
CA ALA A 84 0.18 6.00 -10.23
C ALA A 84 -0.35 6.90 -9.10
N LYS A 85 0.11 6.69 -7.86
CA LYS A 85 -0.21 7.56 -6.71
C LYS A 85 0.24 9.00 -6.98
N PHE A 86 1.46 9.18 -7.45
CA PHE A 86 2.02 10.49 -7.72
C PHE A 86 1.22 11.23 -8.80
N ALA A 87 0.86 10.56 -9.91
CA ALA A 87 0.07 11.12 -10.98
C ALA A 87 -1.34 11.53 -10.50
N ALA A 88 -2.01 10.68 -9.72
CA ALA A 88 -3.34 10.96 -9.19
C ALA A 88 -3.35 12.15 -8.22
N LEU A 89 -2.39 12.21 -7.30
CA LEU A 89 -2.33 13.22 -6.24
C LEU A 89 -1.76 14.56 -6.72
N ASN A 90 -0.94 14.58 -7.76
CA ASN A 90 -0.35 15.80 -8.31
C ASN A 90 -1.34 16.60 -9.18
N HIS A 91 -2.60 16.20 -9.23
CA HIS A 91 -3.63 16.93 -9.97
C HIS A 91 -4.00 18.26 -9.27
N PRO A 92 -4.16 19.39 -9.99
CA PRO A 92 -4.40 20.71 -9.39
C PRO A 92 -5.60 20.77 -8.43
N LYS A 93 -6.67 20.03 -8.74
CA LYS A 93 -7.88 19.97 -7.88
C LYS A 93 -7.63 19.34 -6.51
N MET A 94 -6.59 18.53 -6.35
CA MET A 94 -6.25 17.87 -5.08
C MET A 94 -5.27 18.69 -4.22
N ASN A 95 -4.75 19.82 -4.72
CA ASN A 95 -3.70 20.61 -4.06
C ASN A 95 -4.23 21.48 -2.91
N ASP A 96 -4.73 20.85 -1.84
CA ASP A 96 -5.17 21.49 -0.61
C ASP A 96 -4.41 20.98 0.63
N GLU A 97 -4.89 21.28 1.84
CA GLU A 97 -4.24 20.84 3.07
C GLU A 97 -4.36 19.33 3.32
N GLY A 98 -5.36 18.69 2.72
CA GLY A 98 -5.71 17.28 2.86
C GLY A 98 -5.01 16.34 1.87
N VAL A 99 -4.10 16.83 1.01
CA VAL A 99 -3.34 15.98 0.06
C VAL A 99 -2.72 14.73 0.73
N PRO A 100 -2.10 14.82 1.93
CA PRO A 100 -1.58 13.64 2.61
C PRO A 100 -2.65 12.60 2.94
N ILE A 101 -3.85 13.04 3.36
CA ILE A 101 -4.98 12.17 3.64
C ILE A 101 -5.49 11.55 2.34
N TYR A 102 -5.68 12.34 1.27
CA TYR A 102 -6.09 11.80 -0.03
C TYR A 102 -5.09 10.75 -0.54
N GLY A 103 -3.79 10.96 -0.30
CA GLY A 103 -2.76 10.00 -0.65
C GLY A 103 -2.86 8.70 0.14
N GLY A 104 -3.02 8.79 1.46
CA GLY A 104 -3.29 7.62 2.30
C GLY A 104 -4.55 6.88 1.85
N THR A 105 -5.63 7.61 1.60
CA THR A 105 -6.91 7.05 1.15
C THR A 105 -6.82 6.39 -0.22
N PHE A 106 -6.08 6.99 -1.16
CA PHE A 106 -5.79 6.37 -2.45
C PHE A 106 -5.04 5.05 -2.24
N GLY A 107 -4.02 5.05 -1.38
CA GLY A 107 -3.26 3.85 -1.03
C GLY A 107 -4.14 2.74 -0.45
N LEU A 108 -5.05 3.08 0.46
CA LEU A 108 -6.02 2.15 1.05
C LEU A 108 -6.96 1.56 0.01
N GLY A 109 -7.54 2.41 -0.85
CA GLY A 109 -8.39 1.97 -1.97
C GLY A 109 -7.62 1.02 -2.90
N PHE A 110 -6.40 1.39 -3.26
CA PHE A 110 -5.50 0.59 -4.09
C PHE A 110 -5.24 -0.79 -3.50
N SER A 111 -4.84 -0.88 -2.23
CA SER A 111 -4.54 -2.14 -1.55
C SER A 111 -5.78 -2.98 -1.22
N SER A 112 -6.97 -2.40 -1.20
CA SER A 112 -8.21 -3.12 -0.81
C SER A 112 -8.59 -4.26 -1.76
N VAL A 113 -8.06 -4.24 -2.98
CA VAL A 113 -8.28 -5.28 -4.00
C VAL A 113 -7.19 -6.36 -4.01
N PHE A 114 -6.16 -6.21 -3.18
CA PHE A 114 -5.02 -7.13 -3.15
C PHE A 114 -5.41 -8.52 -2.66
N ALA A 115 -6.21 -8.60 -1.58
CA ALA A 115 -6.63 -9.89 -1.00
C ALA A 115 -7.38 -10.79 -1.99
N PRO A 116 -8.43 -10.35 -2.70
CA PRO A 116 -9.08 -11.15 -3.74
C PRO A 116 -8.14 -11.65 -4.83
N LEU A 117 -7.17 -10.81 -5.24
CA LEU A 117 -6.25 -11.13 -6.33
C LEU A 117 -5.15 -12.12 -5.90
N LEU A 118 -4.67 -12.02 -4.66
CA LEU A 118 -3.73 -12.98 -4.09
C LEU A 118 -4.35 -14.38 -3.95
N PHE A 119 -5.65 -14.45 -3.69
CA PHE A 119 -6.34 -15.66 -3.25
C PHE A 119 -7.41 -16.19 -4.22
N GLY A 120 -7.42 -15.70 -5.48
CA GLY A 120 -8.44 -16.02 -6.49
C GLY A 120 -8.60 -17.51 -6.84
N LYS A 121 -7.76 -18.39 -6.28
CA LYS A 121 -7.86 -19.85 -6.39
C LYS A 121 -7.88 -20.46 -4.99
N THR A 122 -9.08 -20.59 -4.42
CA THR A 122 -9.44 -21.48 -3.30
C THR A 122 -8.41 -21.58 -2.16
N ILE A 123 -8.53 -20.71 -1.16
CA ILE A 123 -7.87 -20.97 0.12
C ILE A 123 -8.65 -22.09 0.82
N GLU A 124 -7.98 -23.20 1.12
CA GLU A 124 -8.30 -23.97 2.31
C GLU A 124 -7.47 -23.39 3.46
N ILE A 125 -8.13 -23.00 4.55
CA ILE A 125 -7.45 -22.48 5.73
C ILE A 125 -6.78 -23.67 6.43
N THR A 126 -5.56 -23.97 5.99
CA THR A 126 -4.65 -24.92 6.62
C THR A 126 -3.56 -24.14 7.36
N PHE A 127 -2.90 -24.79 8.34
CA PHE A 127 -1.78 -24.19 9.07
C PHE A 127 -0.67 -23.65 8.16
N GLU A 128 -0.54 -24.23 6.96
CA GLU A 128 0.46 -23.87 5.96
C GLU A 128 0.17 -22.52 5.28
N ASN A 129 -1.11 -22.12 5.21
CA ASN A 129 -1.56 -20.91 4.51
C ASN A 129 -1.84 -19.72 5.44
N ILE A 130 -1.77 -19.92 6.77
CA ILE A 130 -1.95 -18.86 7.78
C ILE A 130 -1.04 -17.64 7.53
N PRO A 131 0.24 -17.80 7.15
CA PRO A 131 1.10 -16.63 6.91
C PRO A 131 0.59 -15.71 5.80
N LEU A 132 0.01 -16.28 4.73
CA LEU A 132 -0.49 -15.50 3.60
C LEU A 132 -1.65 -14.57 3.99
N ILE A 133 -2.46 -14.96 4.98
CA ILE A 133 -3.59 -14.17 5.50
C ILE A 133 -3.13 -12.81 6.05
N THR A 134 -1.89 -12.72 6.52
CA THR A 134 -1.34 -11.48 7.09
C THR A 134 -0.85 -10.49 6.03
N ILE A 135 -0.52 -10.97 4.83
CA ILE A 135 0.07 -10.16 3.75
C ILE A 135 -0.86 -9.01 3.32
N PRO A 136 -2.18 -9.20 3.09
CA PRO A 136 -3.06 -8.09 2.73
C PRO A 136 -3.05 -6.94 3.74
N PHE A 137 -3.01 -7.24 5.04
CA PHE A 137 -2.94 -6.21 6.07
C PHE A 137 -1.63 -5.42 5.97
N ALA A 138 -0.52 -6.11 5.73
CA ALA A 138 0.77 -5.44 5.57
C ALA A 138 0.80 -4.55 4.32
N VAL A 139 0.26 -5.03 3.20
CA VAL A 139 0.14 -4.27 1.94
C VAL A 139 -0.75 -3.04 2.12
N ILE A 140 -1.85 -3.15 2.87
CA ILE A 140 -2.73 -2.02 3.20
C ILE A 140 -1.97 -0.94 3.98
N LEU A 141 -1.25 -1.32 5.03
CA LEU A 141 -0.50 -0.37 5.87
C LEU A 141 0.64 0.32 5.10
N ILE A 142 1.39 -0.41 4.28
CA ILE A 142 2.46 0.16 3.45
C ILE A 142 1.89 1.08 2.37
N ASN A 143 0.85 0.66 1.66
CA ASN A 143 0.26 1.49 0.61
C ASN A 143 -0.35 2.77 1.15
N CYS A 144 -1.01 2.70 2.30
CA CYS A 144 -1.46 3.88 3.03
C CYS A 144 -0.29 4.81 3.39
N SER A 145 0.80 4.25 3.94
CA SER A 145 1.96 5.03 4.39
C SER A 145 2.67 5.73 3.23
N THR A 146 2.95 4.99 2.15
CA THR A 146 3.57 5.54 0.94
C THR A 146 2.68 6.59 0.27
N GLY A 147 1.36 6.39 0.27
CA GLY A 147 0.39 7.39 -0.17
C GLY A 147 0.47 8.69 0.64
N ILE A 148 0.51 8.61 1.97
CA ILE A 148 0.69 9.77 2.84
C ILE A 148 2.01 10.48 2.54
N LEU A 149 3.12 9.73 2.45
CA LEU A 149 4.45 10.29 2.16
C LEU A 149 4.47 11.06 0.84
N ILE A 150 3.91 10.50 -0.24
CA ILE A 150 3.78 11.19 -1.52
C ILE A 150 2.96 12.47 -1.36
N GLY A 151 1.83 12.42 -0.65
CA GLY A 151 1.00 13.60 -0.44
C GLY A 151 1.70 14.69 0.37
N VAL A 152 2.47 14.32 1.40
CA VAL A 152 3.35 15.24 2.15
C VAL A 152 4.39 15.87 1.22
N GLY A 153 5.03 15.08 0.36
CA GLY A 153 6.01 15.54 -0.61
C GLY A 153 5.46 16.55 -1.60
N ILE A 154 4.24 16.31 -2.11
CA ILE A 154 3.53 17.23 -3.01
C ILE A 154 3.22 18.55 -2.29
N LYS A 155 2.67 18.48 -1.07
CA LYS A 155 2.33 19.67 -0.29
C LYS A 155 3.53 20.55 0.03
N ARG A 156 4.69 19.94 0.36
CA ARG A 156 5.93 20.64 0.73
C ARG A 156 6.85 20.96 -0.45
N VAL A 157 6.44 20.68 -1.69
CA VAL A 157 7.27 20.88 -2.90
C VAL A 157 8.57 20.04 -2.87
N MET A 158 8.63 19.00 -2.03
CA MET A 158 9.74 18.04 -1.94
C MET A 158 9.39 16.72 -2.66
N LYS A 159 8.76 16.83 -3.83
CA LYS A 159 8.13 15.73 -4.57
C LYS A 159 9.07 14.55 -4.77
N ILE A 160 10.29 14.81 -5.25
CA ILE A 160 11.28 13.78 -5.60
C ILE A 160 11.74 13.01 -4.36
N LYS A 161 12.05 13.71 -3.26
CA LYS A 161 12.54 13.09 -2.01
C LYS A 161 11.53 12.08 -1.47
N TYR A 162 10.27 12.48 -1.37
CA TYR A 162 9.22 11.62 -0.84
C TYR A 162 8.77 10.54 -1.83
N PHE A 163 8.87 10.80 -3.14
CA PHE A 163 8.67 9.77 -4.17
C PHE A 163 9.74 8.66 -4.05
N VAL A 164 11.02 9.02 -3.99
CA VAL A 164 12.12 8.06 -3.83
C VAL A 164 12.00 7.29 -2.51
N LEU A 165 11.66 7.96 -1.41
CA LEU A 165 11.43 7.29 -0.13
C LEU A 165 10.28 6.27 -0.23
N SER A 166 9.18 6.64 -0.87
CA SER A 166 8.03 5.75 -1.06
C SER A 166 8.35 4.58 -1.98
N LEU A 167 9.18 4.81 -3.00
CA LEU A 167 9.68 3.79 -3.91
C LEU A 167 10.55 2.76 -3.17
N LEU A 168 11.46 3.21 -2.30
CA LEU A 168 12.31 2.31 -1.51
C LEU A 168 11.49 1.46 -0.52
N ILE A 169 10.51 2.06 0.14
CA ILE A 169 9.62 1.35 1.08
C ILE A 169 8.79 0.30 0.33
N SER A 170 8.15 0.68 -0.78
CA SER A 170 7.36 -0.27 -1.58
C SER A 170 8.24 -1.33 -2.24
N PHE A 171 9.48 -0.99 -2.63
CA PHE A 171 10.43 -1.97 -3.17
C PHE A 171 10.76 -3.07 -2.14
N LEU A 172 11.09 -2.68 -0.90
CA LEU A 172 11.35 -3.65 0.18
C LEU A 172 10.12 -4.51 0.51
N MET A 173 8.93 -3.91 0.47
CA MET A 173 7.67 -4.63 0.61
C MET A 173 7.52 -5.69 -0.49
N TRP A 174 7.70 -5.31 -1.76
CA TRP A 174 7.56 -6.21 -2.90
C TRP A 174 8.58 -7.35 -2.89
N VAL A 175 9.84 -7.08 -2.57
CA VAL A 175 10.87 -8.13 -2.44
C VAL A 175 10.44 -9.16 -1.41
N SER A 176 10.03 -8.69 -0.22
CA SER A 176 9.61 -9.58 0.88
C SER A 176 8.35 -10.36 0.54
N LEU A 177 7.40 -9.71 -0.15
CA LEU A 177 6.13 -10.29 -0.57
C LEU A 177 6.33 -11.38 -1.62
N LEU A 178 7.13 -11.12 -2.67
CA LEU A 178 7.43 -12.11 -3.69
C LEU A 178 8.15 -13.32 -3.11
N ILE A 179 9.13 -13.09 -2.21
CA ILE A 179 9.82 -14.17 -1.50
C ILE A 179 8.82 -15.01 -0.69
N ALA A 180 7.92 -14.38 0.08
CA ALA A 180 6.90 -15.09 0.86
C ALA A 180 6.01 -15.96 -0.03
N ILE A 181 5.53 -15.43 -1.17
CA ILE A 181 4.67 -16.16 -2.11
C ILE A 181 5.42 -17.33 -2.76
N ILE A 182 6.63 -17.10 -3.27
CA ILE A 182 7.45 -18.11 -3.94
C ILE A 182 7.69 -19.31 -3.00
N TYR A 183 8.13 -19.05 -1.77
CA TYR A 183 8.39 -20.11 -0.80
C TYR A 183 7.12 -20.80 -0.31
N SER A 184 5.99 -20.09 -0.27
CA SER A 184 4.68 -20.69 0.00
C SER A 184 4.27 -21.70 -1.07
N ILE A 185 4.47 -21.37 -2.35
CA ILE A 185 4.17 -22.25 -3.50
C ILE A 185 5.15 -23.43 -3.55
N SER A 186 6.40 -23.22 -3.13
CA SER A 186 7.45 -24.24 -3.12
C SER A 186 7.40 -25.19 -1.90
N TRP A 187 6.28 -25.17 -1.15
CA TRP A 187 6.07 -25.98 0.06
C TRP A 187 7.09 -25.74 1.19
N ASN A 188 7.79 -24.60 1.18
CA ASN A 188 8.68 -24.19 2.27
C ASN A 188 7.98 -23.18 3.19
N THR A 189 7.11 -23.72 4.04
CA THR A 189 6.23 -22.95 4.93
C THR A 189 7.01 -22.09 5.93
N LEU A 190 8.16 -22.56 6.42
CA LEU A 190 8.96 -21.85 7.42
C LEU A 190 9.51 -20.53 6.87
N LEU A 191 10.10 -20.53 5.66
CA LEU A 191 10.60 -19.29 5.04
C LEU A 191 9.46 -18.34 4.69
N SER A 192 8.36 -18.85 4.13
CA SER A 192 7.16 -18.03 3.87
C SER A 192 6.65 -17.34 5.14
N MET A 193 6.64 -18.07 6.27
CA MET A 193 6.23 -17.54 7.57
C MET A 193 7.15 -16.43 8.07
N ILE A 194 8.48 -16.63 8.00
CA ILE A 194 9.47 -15.62 8.42
C ILE A 194 9.28 -14.32 7.63
N PHE A 195 9.17 -14.41 6.30
CA PHE A 195 9.03 -13.22 5.46
C PHE A 195 7.67 -12.55 5.62
N SER A 196 6.59 -13.30 5.85
CA SER A 196 5.26 -12.75 6.12
C SER A 196 5.23 -11.99 7.46
N ILE A 197 5.84 -12.55 8.51
CA ILE A 197 5.97 -11.89 9.83
C ILE A 197 6.84 -10.64 9.71
N TYR A 198 7.98 -10.74 9.02
CA TYR A 198 8.85 -9.59 8.75
C TYR A 198 8.07 -8.48 8.05
N LEU A 199 7.33 -8.81 6.99
CA LEU A 199 6.53 -7.87 6.22
C LEU A 199 5.46 -7.19 7.08
N LEU A 200 4.78 -7.95 7.93
CA LEU A 200 3.78 -7.40 8.86
C LEU A 200 4.43 -6.44 9.86
N LEU A 201 5.52 -6.83 10.53
CA LEU A 201 6.22 -5.96 11.48
C LEU A 201 6.75 -4.69 10.81
N PHE A 202 7.37 -4.84 9.63
CA PHE A 202 7.85 -3.73 8.81
C PHE A 202 6.69 -2.77 8.48
N SER A 203 5.54 -3.28 8.05
CA SER A 203 4.37 -2.48 7.72
C SER A 203 3.81 -1.70 8.92
N ILE A 204 3.77 -2.32 10.10
CA ILE A 204 3.31 -1.68 11.34
C ILE A 204 4.27 -0.56 11.73
N ILE A 205 5.59 -0.79 11.66
CA ILE A 205 6.60 0.22 12.00
C ILE A 205 6.49 1.41 11.05
N ILE A 206 6.49 1.17 9.74
CA ILE A 206 6.39 2.22 8.73
C ILE A 206 5.08 3.01 8.89
N PHE A 207 3.97 2.33 9.14
CA PHE A 207 2.69 2.98 9.39
C PHE A 207 2.71 3.81 10.67
N ALA A 208 3.26 3.29 11.77
CA ALA A 208 3.35 4.02 13.03
C ALA A 208 4.21 5.29 12.90
N VAL A 209 5.35 5.21 12.22
CA VAL A 209 6.22 6.37 11.93
C VAL A 209 5.49 7.38 11.05
N THR A 210 4.84 6.91 9.98
CA THR A 210 4.12 7.80 9.05
C THR A 210 2.93 8.47 9.72
N TYR A 211 2.17 7.75 10.53
CA TYR A 211 1.00 8.26 11.23
C TYR A 211 1.36 9.20 12.38
N LYS A 212 2.41 8.91 13.16
CA LYS A 212 2.78 9.74 14.32
C LYS A 212 3.65 10.93 13.96
N GLU A 213 4.54 10.79 12.98
CA GLU A 213 5.49 11.85 12.65
C GLU A 213 5.05 12.56 11.37
N GLN A 214 4.96 11.85 10.25
CA GLN A 214 4.81 12.51 8.94
C GLN A 214 3.42 13.12 8.71
N LEU A 215 2.35 12.45 9.15
CA LEU A 215 0.98 12.91 8.93
C LEU A 215 0.66 14.22 9.70
N PRO A 216 0.98 14.40 11.00
CA PRO A 216 0.79 15.67 11.68
C PRO A 216 1.50 16.84 11.00
N PHE A 217 2.77 16.66 10.62
CA PHE A 217 3.51 17.69 9.87
C PHE A 217 2.92 17.94 8.49
N GLY A 218 2.43 16.88 7.85
CA GLY A 218 1.69 16.92 6.59
C GLY A 218 0.40 17.71 6.68
N MET A 219 -0.25 17.76 7.84
CA MET A 219 -1.54 18.41 8.04
C MET A 219 -1.45 19.87 8.52
N LEU A 220 -0.25 20.39 8.76
CA LEU A 220 -0.02 21.82 9.06
C LEU A 220 -0.35 22.72 7.87
N SER A 221 -0.88 23.92 8.12
CA SER A 221 -1.14 24.88 7.05
C SER A 221 0.17 25.38 6.44
N ARG A 222 0.15 25.84 5.17
CA ARG A 222 1.37 26.39 4.54
C ARG A 222 1.91 27.62 5.28
N ARG A 223 1.07 28.32 6.05
CA ARG A 223 1.46 29.47 6.88
C ARG A 223 2.18 29.01 8.15
N GLU A 224 1.67 27.98 8.82
CA GLU A 224 2.31 27.37 10.00
C GLU A 224 3.69 26.78 9.67
N ILE A 225 3.83 26.13 8.52
CA ILE A 225 5.12 25.58 8.06
C ILE A 225 6.16 26.68 7.82
N ARG A 226 5.75 27.87 7.39
CA ARG A 226 6.65 29.02 7.21
C ARG A 226 7.04 29.69 8.53
N GLN A 227 6.16 29.65 9.54
CA GLN A 227 6.42 30.26 10.85
C GLN A 227 7.29 29.40 11.77
N GLY A 228 7.28 28.07 11.61
CA GLY A 228 8.18 27.14 12.33
C GLY A 228 9.57 26.96 11.71
N MET A 229 9.93 27.76 10.69
CA MET A 229 11.27 27.82 10.09
C MET A 229 11.96 29.17 10.37
N LEU A 230 11.68 29.78 11.52
CA LEU A 230 12.46 30.86 12.15
C LEU A 230 12.93 30.39 13.52
#